data_AF-A0A061PBH5-F1
#
_entry.id   AF-A0A061PBH5-F1
#
_cell.length_a   1.000
_cell.length_b   1.000
_cell.length_c   1.000
_cell.angle_alpha   90.00
_cell.angle_beta   90.00
_cell.angle_gamma   90.00
#
_symmetry.space_group_name_H-M   'P 1'
#
loop_
_entity.id
_entity.type
_entity.pdbx_description
1 polymer ?
#
loop_
_entity_poly.entity_id
_entity_poly.type
_entity_poly.pdbx_seq_one_letter_code
_entity_poly.pdbx_strand_id
1 'polypeptide(L)' 'MKSGMKRILTVALVVVFFQFFFLAGYQALFAEQVNWVFLSVMTLIMLALVGTTALTHRRLKSE' A
#
# COMPACT_ATOMS: atom_id res chain seq x y z
N MET A 1 -11.07 -8.14 -15.40
CA MET A 1 -11.41 -7.60 -14.04
C MET A 1 -12.58 -6.65 -14.20
N LYS A 2 -13.63 -6.73 -13.36
CA LYS A 2 -14.74 -5.77 -13.38
C LYS A 2 -14.17 -4.35 -13.17
N SER A 3 -14.66 -3.37 -13.93
CA SER A 3 -14.14 -1.98 -13.96
C SER A 3 -13.99 -1.37 -12.55
N GLY A 4 -14.96 -1.61 -11.65
CA GLY A 4 -14.93 -1.11 -10.27
C GLY A 4 -13.76 -1.63 -9.43
N MET A 5 -13.35 -2.89 -9.57
CA MET A 5 -12.24 -3.43 -8.79
C MET A 5 -10.89 -2.86 -9.22
N LYS A 6 -10.67 -2.67 -10.53
CA LYS A 6 -9.44 -2.01 -11.00
C LYS A 6 -9.31 -0.63 -10.36
N ARG A 7 -10.44 0.09 -10.28
CA ARG A 7 -10.51 1.42 -9.68
C ARG A 7 -10.20 1.41 -8.18
N ILE A 8 -10.77 0.48 -7.41
CA ILE A 8 -10.48 0.33 -5.97
C ILE A 8 -9.00 0.00 -5.74
N LEU A 9 -8.45 -0.93 -6.52
CA LEU A 9 -7.04 -1.32 -6.40
C LEU A 9 -6.10 -0.16 -6.76
N THR A 10 -6.42 0.60 -7.82
CA THR A 10 -5.66 1.80 -8.19
C THR A 10 -5.75 2.87 -7.10
N VAL A 11 -6.93 3.14 -6.55
CA VAL A 11 -7.08 4.09 -5.44
C VAL A 11 -6.30 3.65 -4.22
N ALA A 12 -6.35 2.36 -3.85
CA ALA A 12 -5.58 1.82 -2.74
C ALA A 12 -4.08 1.99 -2.96
N LEU A 13 -3.56 1.65 -4.15
CA LEU A 13 -2.15 1.85 -4.51
C LEU A 13 -1.73 3.33 -4.44
N VAL A 14 -2.57 4.25 -4.92
CA VAL A 14 -2.29 5.69 -4.88
C VAL A 14 -2.26 6.19 -3.44
N VAL A 15 -3.24 5.84 -2.62
CA VAL A 15 -3.29 6.22 -1.19
C VAL A 15 -2.05 5.70 -0.45
N VAL A 16 -1.66 4.46 -0.71
CA VAL A 16 -0.46 3.82 -0.14
C VAL A 16 0.80 4.56 -0.54
N PHE A 17 0.95 4.90 -1.82
CA PHE A 17 2.07 5.68 -2.31
C PHE A 17 2.15 7.02 -1.59
N PHE A 18 1.06 7.78 -1.52
CA PHE A 18 1.03 9.06 -0.80
C PHE A 18 1.37 8.90 0.69
N GLN A 19 0.83 7.91 1.40
CA GLN A 19 1.18 7.68 2.81
C GLN A 19 2.67 7.46 3.02
N PHE A 20 3.33 6.71 2.13
CA PHE A 20 4.78 6.51 2.21
C PHE A 20 5.54 7.83 2.08
N PHE A 21 5.22 8.66 1.09
CA PHE A 21 5.89 9.95 0.88
C PHE A 21 5.62 10.94 2.00
N PHE A 22 4.39 11.02 2.52
CA PHE A 22 4.07 11.90 3.64
C PHE A 22 4.80 11.49 4.91
N LEU A 23 4.84 10.19 5.21
CA LEU A 23 5.49 9.67 6.40
C LEU A 23 7.02 9.80 6.32
N ALA A 24 7.61 9.44 5.19
CA ALA A 24 9.04 9.60 4.94
C ALA A 24 9.43 11.09 4.91
N GLY A 25 8.63 11.94 4.26
CA GLY A 25 8.82 13.38 4.21
C GLY A 25 8.71 14.03 5.59
N TYR A 26 7.73 13.62 6.40
CA TYR A 26 7.60 14.09 7.78
C TYR A 26 8.83 13.72 8.62
N GLN A 27 9.30 12.48 8.53
CA GLN A 27 10.49 12.05 9.27
C GLN A 27 11.75 12.78 8.81
N ALA A 28 11.89 13.02 7.49
CA ALA A 28 13.02 13.74 6.94
C ALA A 28 13.03 15.22 7.33
N LEU A 29 11.86 15.87 7.38
CA LEU A 29 11.74 17.30 7.63
C LEU A 29 11.68 17.66 9.12
N PHE A 30 11.09 16.80 9.96
CA PHE A 30 10.80 17.14 11.36
C PHE A 30 11.41 16.20 12.39
N ALA A 31 11.79 14.97 12.02
CA ALA A 31 12.35 13.99 12.95
C ALA A 31 13.88 13.88 12.88
N GLU A 32 14.54 14.65 11.99
CA GLU A 32 16.00 14.66 11.69
C GLU A 32 16.60 13.30 11.27
N GLN A 33 15.87 12.21 11.46
CA GLN A 33 16.26 10.85 11.16
C GLN A 33 15.08 10.09 10.57
N VAL A 34 15.30 9.51 9.39
CA VAL A 34 14.33 8.63 8.73
C VAL A 34 14.51 7.21 9.25
N ASN A 35 13.48 6.64 9.85
CA ASN A 35 13.48 5.24 10.26
C ASN A 35 13.15 4.35 9.05
N TRP A 36 14.19 4.02 8.30
CA TRP A 36 14.11 3.18 7.10
C TRP A 36 13.57 1.78 7.39
N VAL A 37 13.83 1.23 8.59
CA VAL A 37 13.31 -0.07 9.00
C VAL A 37 11.79 0.00 9.15
N PHE A 38 11.28 1.00 9.85
CA PHE A 38 9.84 1.22 10.01
C PHE A 38 9.13 1.39 8.66
N LEU A 39 9.69 2.24 7.77
CA LEU A 39 9.16 2.44 6.41
C LEU A 39 9.15 1.14 5.59
N SER A 40 10.22 0.35 5.67
CA SER A 40 10.31 -0.93 4.95
C SER A 40 9.29 -1.94 5.47
N VAL A 41 9.15 -2.08 6.80
CA VAL A 41 8.18 -2.98 7.43
C VAL A 41 6.74 -2.58 7.08
N MET A 42 6.41 -1.29 7.16
CA MET A 42 5.08 -0.80 6.76
C MET A 42 4.77 -1.08 5.30
N THR A 43 5.75 -0.90 4.41
CA THR A 43 5.61 -1.19 2.98
C THR A 43 5.35 -2.67 2.74
N LEU A 44 6.07 -3.57 3.44
CA LEU A 44 5.88 -5.01 3.34
C LEU A 44 4.48 -5.44 3.82
N ILE A 45 4.01 -4.91 4.96
CA ILE A 45 2.67 -5.18 5.47
C ILE A 45 1.61 -4.75 4.46
N MET A 46 1.75 -3.57 3.86
CA MET A 46 0.83 -3.09 2.83
C MET A 46 0.84 -3.95 1.57
N LEU A 47 2.02 -4.34 1.07
CA LEU A 47 2.11 -5.24 -0.08
C LEU A 47 1.44 -6.58 0.21
N ALA A 48 1.59 -7.10 1.43
CA ALA A 48 0.90 -8.31 1.86
C ALA A 48 -0.63 -8.13 1.88
N LEU A 49 -1.14 -7.01 2.40
CA LEU A 49 -2.59 -6.71 2.42
C LEU A 49 -3.17 -6.55 1.00
N VAL A 50 -2.50 -5.80 0.14
CA VAL A 50 -2.93 -5.60 -1.26
C VAL A 50 -2.85 -6.94 -2.02
N GLY A 51 -1.76 -7.69 -1.85
CA GLY A 51 -1.55 -8.98 -2.49
C GLY A 51 -2.57 -10.02 -2.07
N THR A 52 -2.83 -10.16 -0.77
CA THR A 52 -3.86 -11.07 -0.23
C THR A 52 -5.25 -10.68 -0.71
N THR A 53 -5.60 -9.40 -0.70
CA THR A 53 -6.90 -8.91 -1.23
C THR A 53 -7.05 -9.25 -2.72
N ALA A 54 -6.00 -9.05 -3.52
CA ALA A 54 -6.01 -9.38 -4.95
C ALA A 54 -6.11 -10.89 -5.21
N LEU A 55 -5.41 -11.72 -4.42
CA LEU A 55 -5.46 -13.18 -4.50
C LEU A 55 -6.82 -13.74 -4.09
N THR A 56 -7.36 -13.30 -2.96
CA THR A 56 -8.68 -13.68 -2.46
C THR A 56 -9.76 -13.32 -3.47
N HIS A 57 -9.71 -12.12 -4.06
CA HIS A 57 -10.66 -11.75 -5.09
C HIS A 57 -10.49 -12.59 -6.36
N ARG A 58 -9.26 -12.96 -6.76
CA ARG A 58 -9.07 -13.87 -7.91
C ARG A 58 -9.74 -15.23 -7.67
N ARG A 59 -9.62 -15.78 -6.45
CA ARG A 59 -10.30 -17.03 -6.07
C ARG A 59 -11.82 -16.90 -6.09
N LEU A 60 -12.36 -15.87 -5.45
CA LEU A 60 -13.81 -15.60 -5.40
C LEU A 60 -14.46 -15.32 -6.77
N LYS A 61 -13.67 -15.06 -7.82
CA LYS A 61 -14.15 -14.83 -9.19
C LYS A 61 -13.97 -16.06 -10.10
N SER A 62 -13.31 -17.10 -9.59
CA SER A 62 -13.01 -18.36 -10.28
C SER A 62 -14.00 -19.47 -9.94
N GLU A 63 -14.76 -19.31 -8.86
CA GLU A 63 -16.00 -20.02 -8.56
C GLU A 63 -17.19 -19.23 -9.12
#